data_AF-A0A1C3WCA1-F1
#
_entry.id   AF-A0A1C3WCA1-F1
#
_cell.length_a   1.000
_cell.length_b   1.000
_cell.length_c   1.000
_cell.angle_alpha   90.00
_cell.angle_beta   90.00
_cell.angle_gamma   90.00
#
_symmetry.space_group_name_H-M   'P 1'
#
loop_
_entity.id
_entity.type
_entity.pdbx_description
1 polymer ?
#
loop_
_entity_poly.entity_id
_entity_poly.type
_entity_poly.pdbx_seq_one_letter_code
_entity_poly.pdbx_strand_id
1 'polypeptide(L)' 'MTELTMSEALKDPLIRLLLRADKISMGEFAQILEAAASRRKRDLSRPGPEDRKPVAA' A
#
# COMPACT_ATOMS: atom_id res chain seq x y z
N MET A 1 16.98 -6.46 -4.61
CA MET A 1 15.53 -6.74 -4.64
C MET A 1 14.87 -5.52 -5.24
N THR A 2 14.30 -5.63 -6.44
CA THR A 2 13.53 -4.54 -7.07
C THR A 2 12.24 -4.39 -6.28
N GLU A 3 11.99 -3.23 -5.68
CA GLU A 3 10.69 -2.95 -5.09
C GLU A 3 9.64 -2.97 -6.21
N LEU A 4 8.69 -3.89 -6.10
CA LEU A 4 7.63 -4.04 -7.08
C LEU A 4 6.73 -2.82 -7.01
N THR A 5 6.73 -2.01 -8.07
CA THR A 5 5.84 -0.85 -8.13
C THR A 5 4.39 -1.30 -8.31
N MET A 6 3.45 -0.48 -7.87
CA MET A 6 2.02 -0.81 -7.94
C MET A 6 1.59 -1.11 -9.39
N SER A 7 2.15 -0.40 -10.37
CA SER A 7 1.91 -0.64 -11.80
C SER A 7 2.51 -1.94 -12.33
N GLU A 8 3.58 -2.45 -11.72
CA GLU A 8 4.16 -3.76 -12.06
C GLU A 8 3.35 -4.91 -11.48
N ALA A 9 2.87 -4.76 -10.24
CA ALA A 9 1.95 -5.73 -9.62
C ALA A 9 0.67 -5.93 -10.46
N LEU A 10 0.12 -4.86 -11.03
CA LEU A 10 -1.08 -4.95 -11.88
C LEU A 10 -0.81 -5.61 -13.26
N LYS A 11 0.46 -5.67 -13.68
CA LYS A 11 0.86 -6.34 -14.93
C LYS A 11 1.16 -7.82 -14.73
N ASP A 12 1.25 -8.29 -13.49
CA ASP A 12 1.58 -9.67 -13.17
C ASP A 12 0.46 -10.63 -13.65
N PRO A 13 0.80 -11.65 -14.46
CA PRO A 13 -0.19 -12.56 -15.02
C PRO A 13 -0.85 -13.46 -13.97
N LEU A 14 -0.16 -13.82 -12.89
CA LEU A 14 -0.73 -14.61 -11.80
C LEU A 14 -1.72 -13.78 -10.99
N ILE A 15 -1.38 -12.52 -10.70
CA ILE A 15 -2.31 -11.58 -10.04
C ILE A 15 -3.59 -11.44 -10.88
N ARG A 16 -3.45 -11.28 -12.21
CA ARG A 16 -4.60 -11.19 -13.13
C ARG A 16 -5.48 -12.43 -13.12
N LEU A 17 -4.88 -13.62 -13.07
CA LEU A 17 -5.62 -14.89 -13.02
C LEU A 17 -6.40 -15.02 -11.72
N LEU A 18 -5.79 -14.67 -10.58
CA LEU A 18 -6.42 -14.72 -9.27
C LEU A 18 -7.60 -13.75 -9.20
N LEU A 19 -7.41 -12.48 -9.58
CA LEU A 19 -8.48 -11.48 -9.61
C LEU A 19 -9.64 -11.91 -10.50
N ARG A 20 -9.36 -12.51 -11.66
CA ARG A 20 -10.39 -13.03 -12.56
C ARG A 20 -11.18 -14.18 -11.96
N ALA A 21 -10.50 -15.09 -11.24
CA ALA A 21 -11.16 -16.20 -10.55
C ALA A 21 -12.13 -15.66 -9.47
N ASP A 22 -11.74 -14.60 -8.78
CA ASP A 22 -12.53 -13.95 -7.73
C ASP A 22 -13.53 -12.91 -8.26
N LYS A 23 -13.64 -12.73 -9.59
CA LYS A 23 -14.47 -11.71 -10.26
C LYS A 23 -14.17 -10.26 -9.83
N ILE A 24 -12.95 -10.01 -9.36
CA ILE A 24 -12.50 -8.68 -8.98
C ILE A 24 -11.95 -7.97 -10.21
N SER A 25 -12.41 -6.74 -10.44
CA SER A 25 -11.90 -5.93 -11.54
C SER A 25 -10.50 -5.38 -11.22
N MET A 26 -9.68 -5.18 -12.24
CA MET A 26 -8.34 -4.59 -12.04
C MET A 26 -8.41 -3.18 -11.44
N GLY A 27 -9.45 -2.41 -11.76
CA GLY A 27 -9.66 -1.07 -11.20
C GLY A 27 -9.97 -1.11 -9.71
N GLU A 28 -10.80 -2.06 -9.28
CA GLU A 28 -11.12 -2.26 -7.86
C GLU A 28 -9.88 -2.69 -7.06
N PHE A 29 -9.09 -3.62 -7.61
CA PHE A 29 -7.83 -4.02 -6.98
C PHE A 29 -6.83 -2.86 -6.89
N ALA A 30 -6.74 -2.00 -7.91
CA ALA A 30 -5.91 -0.80 -7.87
C ALA A 30 -6.34 0.17 -6.77
N GLN A 31 -7.65 0.38 -6.56
CA GLN A 31 -8.17 1.21 -5.48
C GLN A 31 -7.83 0.65 -4.09
N ILE A 32 -7.93 -0.68 -3.91
CA ILE A 32 -7.56 -1.35 -2.65
C ILE A 32 -6.07 -1.13 -2.35
N LEU A 33 -5.21 -1.33 -3.35
CA LEU A 33 -3.78 -1.11 -3.22
C LEU A 33 -3.44 0.36 -2.91
N GLU A 34 -4.12 1.31 -3.54
CA GLU A 34 -3.93 2.74 -3.30
C GLU A 34 -4.31 3.13 -1.87
N ALA A 35 -5.45 2.62 -1.40
CA ALA A 35 -5.93 2.83 -0.05
C ALA A 35 -4.96 2.24 0.98
N ALA A 36 -4.44 1.03 0.74
CA ALA A 36 -3.45 0.39 1.59
C ALA A 36 -2.13 1.18 1.61
N ALA A 37 -1.62 1.61 0.46
CA ALA A 37 -0.42 2.44 0.36
C ALA A 37 -0.59 3.78 1.09
N SER A 38 -1.75 4.42 0.94
CA SER A 38 -2.09 5.68 1.62
C SER A 38 -2.22 5.53 3.14
N ARG A 39 -2.71 4.38 3.63
CA ARG A 39 -2.69 4.06 5.07
C ARG A 39 -1.26 3.88 5.56
N ARG A 40 -0.45 3.05 4.89
CA ARG A 40 0.95 2.83 5.23
C ARG A 40 1.75 4.13 5.29
N LYS A 41 1.56 5.04 4.33
CA LYS A 41 2.18 6.37 4.34
C LYS A 41 1.79 7.19 5.57
N ARG A 42 0.51 7.18 5.97
CA ARG A 42 0.04 7.88 7.18
C ARG A 42 0.62 7.28 8.45
N ASP A 43 0.68 5.96 8.55
CA ASP A 43 1.25 5.29 9.71
C ASP A 43 2.75 5.56 9.84
N LEU A 44 3.49 5.58 8.72
CA LEU A 44 4.90 5.97 8.68
C LEU A 44 5.14 7.46 8.95
N SER A 45 4.18 8.33 8.62
CA SER A 45 4.26 9.77 8.88
C SER A 45 3.86 10.14 10.31
N ARG A 46 3.33 9.18 11.09
CA ARG A 46 2.94 9.41 12.47
C ARG A 46 4.22 9.36 13.32
N PRO A 47 4.62 10.46 13.97
CA PRO A 47 5.81 10.44 14.82
C PRO A 47 5.60 9.39 15.91
N GLY A 48 6.59 8.52 16.07
CA GLY A 48 6.58 7.51 17.13
C GLY A 48 6.47 8.17 18.50
N PRO A 49 6.04 7.45 19.54
CA PRO A 49 5.91 7.99 20.89
C PRO A 49 7.23 8.53 21.46
N GLU A 50 8.37 8.23 20.85
CA GLU A 50 9.71 8.64 21.31
C GLU A 50 10.10 10.08 20.95
N ASP A 51 9.42 10.73 19.98
CA ASP A 51 9.67 12.13 19.60
C ASP A 51 9.02 13.15 20.55
N ARG A 52 8.18 12.68 21.49
CA ARG A 52 7.53 13.54 22.51
C ARG A 52 8.36 13.59 23.79
N LYS A 53 9.65 13.91 23.71
CA LYS A 53 10.31 14.48 24.90
C LYS A 53 9.96 15.96 24.99
N PRO A 54 9.23 16.42 26.02
CA PRO A 54 9.06 17.85 26.22
C PRO A 54 10.43 18.44 26.52
N VAL A 55 10.89 19.35 25.67
CA VAL A 55 11.96 20.28 26.00
C VAL A 55 11.44 21.21 27.09
N ALA A 56 11.68 20.85 28.35
CA ALA A 56 11.46 21.75 29.47
C ALA A 56 12.58 22.79 29.48
N ALA A 57 12.18 24.05 29.39
CA ALA A 57 12.98 25.26 29.56
C ALA A 57 13.14 25.62 31.04
#